data_AF-B4QHJ5-F1
#
_entry.id   AF-B4QHJ5-F1
#
_cell.length_a   1.000
_cell.length_b   1.000
_cell.length_c   1.000
_cell.angle_alpha   90.00
_cell.angle_beta   90.00
_cell.angle_gamma   90.00
#
_symmetry.space_group_name_H-M   'P 1'
#
loop_
_entity.id
_entity.type
_entity.pdbx_description
1 polymer ?
#
loop_
_entity_poly.entity_id
_entity_poly.type
_entity_poly.pdbx_seq_one_letter_code
_entity_poly.pdbx_strand_id
1 'polypeptide(L)'
;MNKLLNIAQAGQRQFVREYAFKSDLKIKWVRPEKIACYKPEKSGDLAKLPPLKADELMPEFRDCKELDKADESVKSLFKLSNNASYLTTKFYRDEMVKEVQRHAQDFGSMEAKLAKMTAVIRRYQEHMDKNPRDKMIKVRLKELIDKRKKFLKYLRRWDYPRFEWILEKLDLVYKPPPTHFHWITRKESLQKLTDTYCENLKEERLEAYHKQLQAQQIPFLEEAIKKMQFVRQEQISCDVPVTVTEEKIADSKRQLEMLKELQQAEAAASSKKQNEDGFN
;
A
#
# COMPACT_ATOMS: atom_id res chain seq x y z
N MET A 1 -39.53 -12.24 -66.03
CA MET A 1 -40.58 -12.00 -65.02
C MET A 1 -40.04 -11.07 -63.95
N ASN A 2 -40.54 -9.84 -63.95
CA ASN A 2 -40.16 -8.74 -63.08
C ASN A 2 -40.51 -9.04 -61.63
N LYS A 3 -39.57 -8.82 -60.71
CA LYS A 3 -39.86 -8.27 -59.36
C LYS A 3 -38.70 -7.36 -58.93
N LEU A 4 -38.51 -6.28 -59.69
CA LEU A 4 -38.23 -4.99 -59.07
C LEU A 4 -39.54 -4.55 -58.40
N LEU A 5 -39.51 -4.29 -57.08
CA LEU A 5 -40.36 -3.36 -56.33
C LEU A 5 -40.22 -3.64 -54.81
N ASN A 6 -39.37 -2.85 -54.15
CA ASN A 6 -39.75 -2.08 -52.95
C ASN A 6 -38.55 -1.25 -52.46
N ILE A 7 -38.23 -0.21 -53.22
CA ILE A 7 -37.47 0.94 -52.76
C ILE A 7 -38.51 1.95 -52.26
N ALA A 8 -39.06 1.77 -51.05
CA ALA A 8 -39.98 2.74 -50.46
C ALA A 8 -40.23 2.52 -48.96
N GLN A 9 -39.19 2.31 -48.16
CA GLN A 9 -39.23 2.66 -46.73
C GLN A 9 -37.90 3.29 -46.37
N ALA A 10 -37.77 4.57 -46.69
CA ALA A 10 -36.78 5.45 -46.09
C ALA A 10 -37.16 5.71 -44.63
N GLY A 11 -37.18 4.66 -43.80
CA GLY A 11 -36.96 4.85 -42.37
C GLY A 11 -35.56 5.43 -42.23
N GLN A 12 -35.41 6.47 -41.42
CA GLN A 12 -34.08 6.99 -41.09
C GLN A 12 -33.25 5.80 -40.62
N ARG A 13 -32.35 5.29 -41.47
CA ARG A 13 -31.24 4.46 -41.02
C ARG A 13 -30.47 5.39 -40.13
N GLN A 14 -30.81 5.39 -38.84
CA GLN A 14 -29.89 5.82 -37.82
C GLN A 14 -28.69 4.90 -38.05
N PHE A 15 -27.71 5.40 -38.79
CA PHE A 15 -26.36 4.90 -38.70
C PHE A 15 -25.97 5.16 -37.24
N VAL A 16 -26.39 4.26 -36.35
CA VAL A 16 -25.82 4.16 -35.02
C VAL A 16 -24.39 3.83 -35.33
N ARG A 17 -23.56 4.86 -35.24
CA ARG A 17 -22.13 4.76 -35.39
C ARG A 17 -21.65 3.72 -34.38
N GLU A 18 -21.47 2.47 -34.81
CA GLU A 18 -20.81 1.40 -34.05
C GLU A 18 -19.31 1.69 -33.87
N TYR A 19 -18.90 2.97 -33.80
CA TYR A 19 -17.52 3.38 -33.53
C TYR A 19 -17.05 3.03 -32.12
N ALA A 20 -17.94 2.52 -31.26
CA ALA A 20 -17.56 1.96 -29.98
C ALA A 20 -17.39 0.45 -30.14
N PHE A 21 -16.28 0.02 -30.77
CA PHE A 21 -15.75 -1.31 -30.50
C PHE A 21 -15.61 -1.43 -28.99
N LYS A 22 -16.50 -2.20 -28.36
CA LYS A 22 -16.31 -2.59 -26.97
C LYS A 22 -15.07 -3.48 -27.01
N SER A 23 -13.98 -3.04 -26.41
CA SER A 23 -12.79 -3.86 -26.31
C SER A 23 -13.17 -5.15 -25.57
N ASP A 24 -12.87 -6.31 -26.17
CA ASP A 24 -13.03 -7.62 -25.51
C ASP A 24 -12.05 -7.82 -24.34
N LEU A 25 -11.13 -6.87 -24.16
CA LEU A 25 -10.24 -6.80 -23.01
C LEU A 25 -11.07 -6.76 -21.72
N LYS A 26 -10.74 -7.66 -20.79
CA LYS A 26 -11.36 -7.77 -19.45
C LYS A 26 -10.91 -6.63 -18.51
N ILE A 27 -10.71 -5.43 -19.03
CA ILE A 27 -10.21 -4.26 -18.32
C ILE A 27 -11.39 -3.32 -18.07
N LYS A 28 -11.83 -3.26 -16.81
CA LYS A 28 -12.89 -2.33 -16.39
C LYS A 28 -12.29 -1.20 -15.58
N TRP A 29 -12.32 0.00 -16.14
CA TRP A 29 -12.02 1.18 -15.33
C TRP A 29 -13.16 1.46 -14.35
N VAL A 30 -12.84 1.39 -13.06
CA VAL A 30 -13.69 1.85 -11.97
C VAL A 30 -13.06 3.11 -11.40
N ARG A 31 -13.85 4.18 -11.26
CA ARG A 31 -13.37 5.42 -10.65
C ARG A 31 -13.04 5.15 -9.18
N PRO A 32 -11.81 5.41 -8.72
CA PRO A 32 -11.48 5.23 -7.31
C PRO A 32 -12.35 6.10 -6.41
N GLU A 33 -12.74 5.55 -5.26
CA GLU A 33 -13.52 6.29 -4.28
C GLU A 33 -12.69 7.45 -3.69
N LYS A 34 -13.34 8.59 -3.50
CA LYS A 34 -12.67 9.77 -2.95
C LYS A 34 -12.60 9.64 -1.43
N ILE A 35 -11.42 9.27 -0.93
CA ILE A 35 -11.15 9.29 0.51
C ILE A 35 -11.21 10.73 1.03
N ALA A 36 -12.11 10.96 1.99
CA ALA A 36 -12.30 12.26 2.62
C ALA A 36 -11.06 12.69 3.41
N CYS A 37 -10.83 14.01 3.55
CA CYS A 37 -9.64 14.54 4.22
C CYS A 37 -9.56 14.20 5.71
N TYR A 38 -10.70 13.98 6.36
CA TYR A 38 -10.79 13.67 7.79
C TYR A 38 -10.63 12.18 8.09
N LYS A 39 -10.63 11.30 7.08
CA LYS A 39 -10.43 9.87 7.35
C LYS A 39 -8.97 9.60 7.74
N PRO A 40 -8.72 8.74 8.75
CA PRO A 40 -7.37 8.46 9.26
C PRO A 40 -6.38 8.03 8.17
N GLU A 41 -6.85 7.27 7.18
CA GLU A 41 -6.08 6.84 6.01
C GLU A 41 -5.40 8.00 5.27
N LYS A 42 -6.01 9.18 5.22
CA LYS A 42 -5.49 10.34 4.47
C LYS A 42 -4.68 11.30 5.34
N SER A 43 -5.06 11.42 6.61
CA SER A 43 -4.38 12.28 7.58
C SER A 43 -3.11 11.62 8.14
N GLY A 44 -3.02 10.29 8.10
CA GLY A 44 -1.91 9.50 8.63
C GLY A 44 -2.02 9.22 10.13
N ASP A 45 -3.23 9.25 10.69
CA ASP A 45 -3.47 8.90 12.09
C ASP A 45 -3.78 7.40 12.20
N LEU A 46 -3.19 6.69 13.15
CA LEU A 46 -3.51 5.28 13.43
C LEU A 46 -4.47 5.15 14.61
N ALA A 47 -4.09 5.68 15.77
CA ALA A 47 -4.96 5.71 16.95
C ALA A 47 -6.05 6.79 16.92
N LYS A 48 -7.19 6.46 17.55
CA LYS A 48 -8.24 7.41 17.98
C LYS A 48 -7.87 8.00 19.35
N LEU A 49 -8.58 9.05 19.77
CA LEU A 49 -8.41 9.54 21.15
C LEU A 49 -8.90 8.48 22.14
N PRO A 50 -8.25 8.35 23.31
CA PRO A 50 -8.74 7.48 24.36
C PRO A 50 -10.11 7.99 24.84
N PRO A 51 -11.02 7.09 25.26
CA PRO A 51 -12.33 7.49 25.75
C PRO A 51 -12.20 8.46 26.94
N LEU A 52 -13.15 9.39 27.05
CA LEU A 52 -13.18 10.34 28.15
C LEU A 52 -13.30 9.60 29.48
N LYS A 53 -12.39 9.85 30.41
CA LYS A 53 -12.56 9.45 31.81
C LYS A 53 -13.47 10.49 32.47
N ALA A 54 -14.70 10.09 32.78
CA ALA A 54 -15.73 11.00 33.27
C ALA A 54 -15.34 11.71 34.58
N ASP A 55 -14.58 11.03 35.44
CA ASP A 55 -14.22 11.50 36.77
C ASP A 55 -13.00 12.43 36.81
N GLU A 56 -12.33 12.65 35.68
CA GLU A 56 -11.16 13.53 35.65
C GLU A 56 -11.56 15.00 35.81
N LEU A 57 -10.83 15.69 36.67
CA LEU A 57 -10.97 17.12 36.92
C LEU A 57 -10.46 17.94 35.72
N MET A 58 -11.05 19.12 35.55
CA MET A 58 -10.53 20.11 34.62
C MET A 58 -9.04 20.41 34.86
N PRO A 59 -8.24 20.62 33.79
CA PRO A 59 -6.78 20.81 33.91
C PRO A 59 -6.35 21.90 34.88
N GLU A 60 -7.12 22.98 34.99
CA GLU A 60 -6.81 24.15 35.83
C GLU A 60 -6.96 23.88 37.33
N PHE A 61 -7.79 22.90 37.70
CA PHE A 61 -8.17 22.63 39.09
C PHE A 61 -7.51 21.37 39.65
N ARG A 62 -6.65 20.70 38.87
CA ARG A 62 -5.98 19.45 39.28
C ARG A 62 -5.12 19.61 40.54
N ASP A 63 -4.50 20.78 40.70
CA ASP A 63 -3.55 21.05 41.79
C ASP A 63 -4.18 21.87 42.93
N CYS A 64 -5.50 22.09 42.90
CA CYS A 64 -6.18 22.94 43.87
C CYS A 64 -6.49 22.18 45.18
N LYS A 65 -5.68 22.42 46.21
CA LYS A 65 -5.81 21.77 47.54
C LYS A 65 -7.15 22.03 48.25
N GLU A 66 -7.82 23.13 47.92
CA GLU A 66 -9.11 23.45 48.53
C GLU A 66 -10.25 22.64 47.91
N LEU A 67 -10.09 22.19 46.66
CA LEU A 67 -11.09 21.35 46.00
C LEU A 67 -11.14 19.94 46.61
N ASP A 68 -10.01 19.44 47.12
CA ASP A 68 -9.95 18.13 47.79
C ASP A 68 -10.79 18.09 49.07
N LYS A 69 -10.88 19.22 49.78
CA LYS A 69 -11.67 19.38 51.01
C LYS A 69 -13.14 19.68 50.75
N ALA A 70 -13.50 20.04 49.52
CA ALA A 70 -14.86 20.44 49.17
C ALA A 70 -15.83 19.26 49.14
N ASP A 71 -17.13 19.59 49.25
CA ASP A 71 -18.23 18.63 49.13
C ASP A 71 -18.24 17.95 47.76
N GLU A 72 -18.80 16.74 47.70
CA GLU A 72 -18.88 15.96 46.45
C GLU A 72 -19.71 16.69 45.37
N SER A 73 -20.72 17.46 45.78
CA SER A 73 -21.52 18.31 44.88
C SER A 73 -20.63 19.34 44.18
N VAL A 74 -19.75 20.00 44.93
CA VAL A 74 -18.79 20.97 44.40
C VAL A 74 -17.78 20.26 43.52
N LYS A 75 -17.20 19.14 43.94
CA LYS A 75 -16.27 18.33 43.12
C LYS A 75 -16.88 17.93 41.78
N SER A 76 -18.16 17.55 41.76
CA SER A 76 -18.90 17.19 40.56
C SER A 76 -18.96 18.33 39.53
N LEU A 77 -19.06 19.59 39.96
CA LEU A 77 -19.05 20.75 39.06
C LEU A 77 -17.74 20.90 38.29
N PHE A 78 -16.63 20.42 38.85
CA PHE A 78 -15.30 20.52 38.22
C PHE A 78 -14.88 19.29 37.39
N LYS A 79 -15.73 18.26 37.33
CA LYS A 79 -15.49 17.06 36.50
C LYS A 79 -15.67 17.38 35.01
N LEU A 80 -14.84 16.79 34.15
CA LEU A 80 -14.89 17.00 32.70
C LEU A 80 -16.22 16.59 32.06
N SER A 81 -16.91 15.58 32.62
CA SER A 81 -18.21 15.11 32.14
C SER A 81 -19.29 16.19 32.17
N ASN A 82 -19.24 17.05 33.19
CA ASN A 82 -20.27 18.04 33.48
C ASN A 82 -19.96 19.41 32.85
N ASN A 83 -18.88 19.50 32.08
CA ASN A 83 -18.34 20.74 31.55
C ASN A 83 -18.38 20.78 30.02
N ALA A 84 -18.17 21.98 29.47
CA ALA A 84 -18.22 22.21 28.04
C ALA A 84 -17.18 21.38 27.26
N SER A 85 -17.55 20.90 26.07
CA SER A 85 -16.69 20.07 25.20
C SER A 85 -15.34 20.72 24.85
N TYR A 86 -15.24 22.04 24.82
CA TYR A 86 -13.97 22.74 24.60
C TYR A 86 -12.94 22.41 25.71
N LEU A 87 -13.38 22.23 26.95
CA LEU A 87 -12.52 21.88 28.08
C LEU A 87 -11.99 20.45 27.95
N THR A 88 -12.83 19.51 27.48
CA THR A 88 -12.37 18.15 27.14
C THR A 88 -11.32 18.16 26.04
N THR A 89 -11.48 19.04 25.05
CA THR A 89 -10.50 19.19 23.96
C THR A 89 -9.18 19.79 24.48
N LYS A 90 -9.26 20.74 25.41
CA LYS A 90 -8.10 21.32 26.10
C LYS A 90 -7.37 20.25 26.92
N PHE A 91 -8.10 19.41 27.66
CA PHE A 91 -7.55 18.30 28.42
C PHE A 91 -6.74 17.35 27.52
N TYR A 92 -7.32 16.83 26.43
CA TYR A 92 -6.60 15.93 25.53
C TYR A 92 -5.36 16.55 24.90
N ARG A 93 -5.44 17.84 24.56
CA ARG A 93 -4.30 18.58 24.05
C ARG A 93 -3.16 18.61 25.05
N ASP A 94 -3.46 18.92 26.30
CA ASP A 94 -2.45 19.08 27.33
C ASP A 94 -1.87 17.71 27.73
N GLU A 95 -2.66 16.64 27.77
CA GLU A 95 -2.16 15.25 27.97
C GLU A 95 -1.23 14.79 26.84
N MET A 96 -1.62 14.97 25.56
CA MET A 96 -0.74 14.62 24.44
C MET A 96 0.54 15.45 24.41
N VAL A 97 0.49 16.72 24.83
CA VAL A 97 1.70 17.56 24.94
C VAL A 97 2.61 17.05 26.05
N LYS A 98 2.07 16.62 27.19
CA LYS A 98 2.87 16.06 28.30
C LYS A 98 3.71 14.85 27.90
N GLU A 99 3.22 14.03 26.97
CA GLU A 99 3.95 12.86 26.47
C GLU A 99 5.21 13.22 25.66
N VAL A 100 5.24 14.43 25.09
CA VAL A 100 6.25 14.82 24.08
C VAL A 100 7.05 16.07 24.48
N GLN A 101 6.61 16.80 25.49
CA GLN A 101 7.28 18.01 25.98
C GLN A 101 8.66 17.71 26.58
N ARG A 102 9.60 18.64 26.42
CA ARG A 102 10.97 18.51 26.97
C ARG A 102 11.03 18.88 28.44
N HIS A 103 10.22 19.85 28.82
CA HIS A 103 10.07 20.36 30.18
C HIS A 103 8.60 20.74 30.40
N ALA A 104 8.18 20.91 31.66
CA ALA A 104 6.77 21.10 32.02
C ALA A 104 6.08 22.34 31.41
N GLN A 105 6.86 23.32 30.96
CA GLN A 105 6.37 24.57 30.34
C GLN A 105 6.64 24.64 28.83
N ASP A 106 7.03 23.53 28.20
CA ASP A 106 7.30 23.51 26.77
C ASP A 106 6.00 23.34 25.95
N PHE A 107 5.45 24.47 25.51
CA PHE A 107 4.30 24.51 24.60
C PHE A 107 4.67 25.01 23.19
N GLY A 108 5.92 25.44 23.00
CA GLY A 108 6.37 26.18 21.82
C GLY A 108 7.21 25.36 20.86
N SER A 109 7.78 24.24 21.32
CA SER A 109 8.60 23.36 20.52
C SER A 109 7.82 22.73 19.35
N MET A 110 8.55 22.23 18.35
CA MET A 110 7.91 21.58 17.19
C MET A 110 7.16 20.33 17.61
N GLU A 111 7.67 19.58 18.60
CA GLU A 111 7.03 18.37 19.10
C GLU A 111 5.75 18.69 19.87
N ALA A 112 5.79 19.67 20.78
CA ALA A 112 4.61 20.13 21.50
C ALA A 112 3.52 20.66 20.55
N LYS A 113 3.93 21.41 19.49
CA LYS A 113 3.00 21.86 18.44
C LYS A 113 2.39 20.69 17.68
N LEU A 114 3.18 19.68 17.30
CA LEU A 114 2.70 18.48 16.60
C LEU A 114 1.72 17.68 17.47
N ALA A 115 2.00 17.50 18.75
CA ALA A 115 1.11 16.85 19.71
C ALA A 115 -0.22 17.61 19.85
N LYS A 116 -0.15 18.93 20.06
CA LYS A 116 -1.33 19.81 20.13
C LYS A 116 -2.21 19.72 18.89
N MET A 117 -1.60 19.76 17.70
CA MET A 117 -2.34 19.64 16.45
C MET A 117 -2.97 18.26 16.29
N THR A 118 -2.28 17.20 16.69
CA THR A 118 -2.77 15.82 16.60
C THR A 118 -3.98 15.59 17.50
N ALA A 119 -3.96 16.09 18.75
CA ALA A 119 -5.12 16.03 19.64
C ALA A 119 -6.37 16.71 19.03
N VAL A 120 -6.19 17.91 18.46
CA VAL A 120 -7.29 18.65 17.81
C VAL A 120 -7.77 17.95 16.53
N ILE A 121 -6.86 17.40 15.73
CA ILE A 121 -7.19 16.63 14.52
C ILE A 121 -8.07 15.44 14.89
N ARG A 122 -7.66 14.61 15.85
CA ARG A 122 -8.44 13.44 16.28
C ARG A 122 -9.82 13.83 16.80
N ARG A 123 -9.92 14.92 17.57
CA ARG A 123 -11.21 15.44 18.05
C ARG A 123 -12.13 15.89 16.90
N TYR A 124 -11.58 16.60 15.92
CA TYR A 124 -12.34 17.00 14.74
C TYR A 124 -12.72 15.81 13.85
N GLN A 125 -11.93 14.74 13.81
CA GLN A 125 -12.28 13.52 13.09
C GLN A 125 -13.53 12.86 13.71
N GLU A 126 -13.56 12.71 15.03
CA GLU A 126 -14.75 12.20 15.75
C GLU A 126 -16.00 13.05 15.48
N HIS A 127 -15.85 14.38 15.49
CA HIS A 127 -16.95 15.28 15.16
C HIS A 127 -17.40 15.11 13.71
N MET A 128 -16.47 14.99 12.75
CA MET A 128 -16.79 14.83 11.33
C MET A 128 -17.41 13.48 11.01
N ASP A 129 -17.10 12.43 11.77
CA ASP A 129 -17.75 11.12 11.62
C ASP A 129 -19.24 11.20 12.02
N LYS A 130 -19.58 11.99 13.05
CA LYS A 130 -20.98 12.25 13.46
C LYS A 130 -21.67 13.27 12.55
N ASN A 131 -20.94 14.32 12.15
CA ASN A 131 -21.45 15.51 11.46
C ASN A 131 -20.73 15.74 10.11
N PRO A 132 -20.90 14.86 9.11
CA PRO A 132 -20.11 14.90 7.87
C PRO A 132 -20.38 16.12 6.99
N ARG A 133 -21.50 16.82 7.23
CA ARG A 133 -21.96 17.99 6.44
C ARG A 133 -21.38 19.32 6.94
N ASP A 134 -20.70 19.34 8.09
CA ASP A 134 -20.09 20.55 8.63
C ASP A 134 -18.86 20.98 7.79
N LYS A 135 -19.06 21.99 6.94
CA LYS A 135 -18.03 22.48 6.03
C LYS A 135 -16.94 23.27 6.77
N MET A 136 -17.29 23.98 7.84
CA MET A 136 -16.34 24.85 8.55
C MET A 136 -15.29 24.02 9.27
N ILE A 137 -15.72 22.98 9.99
CA ILE A 137 -14.80 22.06 10.67
C ILE A 137 -13.98 21.27 9.65
N LYS A 138 -14.57 20.86 8.53
CA LYS A 138 -13.84 20.18 7.45
C LYS A 138 -12.68 21.01 6.88
N VAL A 139 -12.89 22.32 6.68
CA VAL A 139 -11.83 23.24 6.22
C VAL A 139 -10.75 23.38 7.28
N ARG A 140 -11.12 23.69 8.54
CA ARG A 140 -10.18 23.81 9.65
C ARG A 140 -9.34 22.55 9.86
N LEU A 141 -9.98 21.38 9.78
CA LEU A 141 -9.31 20.08 9.90
C LEU A 141 -8.31 19.86 8.77
N LYS A 142 -8.69 20.16 7.52
CA LYS A 142 -7.76 20.06 6.38
C LYS A 142 -6.55 20.96 6.57
N GLU A 143 -6.75 22.23 6.94
CA GLU A 143 -5.66 23.17 7.18
C GLU A 143 -4.74 22.72 8.32
N LEU A 144 -5.28 22.13 9.38
CA LEU A 144 -4.48 21.57 10.47
C LEU A 144 -3.65 20.37 10.01
N ILE A 145 -4.24 19.45 9.24
CA ILE A 145 -3.51 18.30 8.68
C ILE A 145 -2.37 18.79 7.77
N ASP A 146 -2.62 19.76 6.91
CA ASP A 146 -1.61 20.31 5.99
C ASP A 146 -0.50 21.04 6.75
N LYS A 147 -0.83 21.84 7.77
CA LYS A 147 0.14 22.44 8.68
C LYS A 147 0.98 21.38 9.41
N ARG A 148 0.36 20.29 9.88
CA ARG A 148 1.06 19.19 10.58
C ARG A 148 2.05 18.51 9.64
N LYS A 149 1.63 18.20 8.42
CA LYS A 149 2.49 17.62 7.37
C LYS A 149 3.68 18.53 7.05
N LYS A 150 3.49 19.85 7.03
CA LYS A 150 4.58 20.82 6.84
C LYS A 150 5.61 20.74 7.97
N PHE A 151 5.16 20.69 9.24
CA PHE A 151 6.07 20.54 10.38
C PHE A 151 6.81 19.20 10.37
N LEU A 152 6.12 18.09 10.07
CA LEU A 152 6.77 16.78 9.93
C LEU A 152 7.82 16.77 8.82
N LYS A 153 7.54 17.43 7.68
CA LYS A 153 8.51 17.58 6.59
C LYS A 153 9.75 18.36 7.05
N TYR A 154 9.59 19.43 7.84
CA TYR A 154 10.72 20.18 8.38
C TYR A 154 11.52 19.37 9.38
N LEU A 155 10.84 18.69 10.30
CA LEU A 155 11.50 17.87 11.30
C LEU A 155 12.31 16.75 10.63
N ARG A 156 11.73 16.05 9.65
CA ARG A 156 12.43 15.02 8.87
C ARG A 156 13.70 15.53 8.19
N ARG A 157 13.73 16.79 7.77
CA ARG A 157 14.92 17.41 7.15
C ARG A 157 15.96 17.83 8.18
N TRP A 158 15.52 18.27 9.36
CA TRP A 158 16.38 18.88 10.36
C TRP A 158 16.98 17.86 11.33
N ASP A 159 16.16 16.93 11.81
CA ASP A 159 16.52 15.94 12.84
C ASP A 159 15.68 14.67 12.62
N TYR A 160 16.29 13.68 11.96
CA TYR A 160 15.61 12.45 11.57
C TYR A 160 15.29 11.53 12.77
N PRO A 161 16.20 11.29 13.73
CA PRO A 161 15.89 10.50 14.93
C PRO A 161 14.69 11.05 15.71
N ARG A 162 14.61 12.37 15.86
CA ARG A 162 13.48 13.02 16.53
C ARG A 162 12.18 12.92 15.74
N PHE A 163 12.27 12.93 14.42
CA PHE A 163 11.12 12.69 13.55
C PHE A 163 10.54 11.29 13.76
N GLU A 164 11.37 10.24 13.77
CA GLU A 164 10.93 8.86 14.03
C GLU A 164 10.33 8.72 15.43
N TRP A 165 10.99 9.25 16.46
CA TRP A 165 10.49 9.24 17.83
C TRP A 165 9.09 9.88 17.96
N ILE A 166 8.83 11.01 17.27
CA ILE A 166 7.50 11.62 17.30
C ILE A 166 6.46 10.76 16.59
N LEU A 167 6.81 10.13 15.46
CA LEU A 167 5.87 9.27 14.75
C LEU A 167 5.44 8.09 15.62
N GLU A 168 6.39 7.48 16.35
CA GLU A 168 6.11 6.41 17.29
C GLU A 168 5.28 6.90 18.48
N LYS A 169 5.66 8.01 19.11
CA LYS A 169 4.97 8.53 20.29
C LYS A 169 3.55 8.99 20.02
N LEU A 170 3.32 9.69 18.90
CA LEU A 170 2.00 10.18 18.54
C LEU A 170 1.19 9.20 17.69
N ASP A 171 1.75 8.03 17.37
CA ASP A 171 1.14 6.98 16.53
C ASP A 171 0.66 7.53 15.17
N LEU A 172 1.64 8.03 14.40
CA LEU A 172 1.45 8.70 13.12
C LEU A 172 2.21 8.00 11.99
N VAL A 173 1.58 7.94 10.82
CA VAL A 173 2.22 7.49 9.56
C VAL A 173 2.47 8.68 8.66
N TYR A 174 3.75 8.99 8.41
CA TYR A 174 4.13 10.04 7.48
C TYR A 174 3.92 9.60 6.02
N LYS A 175 2.95 10.24 5.35
CA LYS A 175 2.73 10.09 3.90
C LYS A 175 3.30 11.29 3.16
N PRO A 176 4.39 11.15 2.39
CA PRO A 176 4.95 12.26 1.64
C PRO A 176 3.96 12.74 0.57
N PRO A 177 3.90 14.05 0.26
CA PRO A 177 3.15 14.53 -0.88
C PRO A 177 3.77 13.95 -2.17
N PRO A 178 2.95 13.63 -3.20
CA PRO A 178 3.46 13.18 -4.48
C PRO A 178 4.32 14.27 -5.12
N THR A 179 5.32 13.86 -5.90
CA THR A 179 6.24 14.78 -6.59
C THR A 179 5.51 15.64 -7.62
N HIS A 180 4.57 15.03 -8.34
CA HIS A 180 3.76 15.67 -9.37
C HIS A 180 2.29 15.44 -9.06
N PHE A 181 1.49 16.51 -9.09
CA PHE A 181 0.04 16.41 -9.01
C PHE A 181 -0.52 16.20 -10.41
N HIS A 182 -1.30 15.14 -10.61
CA HIS A 182 -2.04 14.91 -11.83
C HIS A 182 -3.51 14.62 -11.51
N TRP A 183 -4.41 15.05 -12.38
CA TRP A 183 -5.83 14.73 -12.26
C TRP A 183 -6.09 13.29 -12.71
N ILE A 184 -6.93 12.57 -11.98
CA ILE A 184 -7.33 11.20 -12.35
C ILE A 184 -8.40 11.30 -13.46
N THR A 185 -7.98 11.07 -14.70
CA THR A 185 -8.87 11.02 -15.87
C THR A 185 -9.15 9.58 -16.32
N ARG A 186 -10.29 9.35 -16.95
CA ARG A 186 -10.67 8.02 -17.46
C ARG A 186 -9.72 7.50 -18.53
N LYS A 187 -9.30 8.37 -19.47
CA LYS A 187 -8.40 8.00 -20.57
C LYS A 187 -7.06 7.52 -20.04
N GLU A 188 -6.42 8.33 -19.20
CA GLU A 188 -5.09 8.02 -18.67
C GLU A 188 -5.11 6.76 -17.78
N SER A 189 -6.15 6.61 -16.95
CA SER A 189 -6.30 5.40 -16.12
C SER A 189 -6.57 4.15 -16.93
N LEU A 190 -7.37 4.21 -18.00
CA LEU A 190 -7.54 3.09 -18.93
C LEU A 190 -6.23 2.74 -19.64
N GLN A 191 -5.45 3.74 -20.06
CA GLN A 191 -4.13 3.50 -20.65
C GLN A 191 -3.24 2.74 -19.67
N LYS A 192 -3.09 3.24 -18.44
CA LYS A 192 -2.31 2.57 -17.39
C LYS A 192 -2.78 1.13 -17.13
N LEU A 193 -4.09 0.92 -17.01
CA LEU A 193 -4.64 -0.43 -16.81
C LEU A 193 -4.36 -1.36 -18.01
N THR A 194 -4.36 -0.81 -19.23
CA THR A 194 -4.03 -1.56 -20.45
C THR A 194 -2.55 -1.88 -20.53
N ASP A 195 -1.68 -0.95 -20.16
CA ASP A 195 -0.24 -1.15 -20.11
C ASP A 195 0.10 -2.24 -19.08
N THR A 196 -0.42 -2.15 -17.86
CA THR A 196 -0.26 -3.17 -16.82
C THR A 196 -0.79 -4.54 -17.28
N TYR A 197 -1.95 -4.59 -17.94
CA TYR A 197 -2.46 -5.86 -18.48
C TYR A 197 -1.54 -6.45 -19.55
N CYS A 198 -1.01 -5.62 -20.46
CA CYS A 198 -0.07 -6.06 -21.49
C CYS A 198 1.26 -6.52 -20.88
N GLU A 199 1.74 -5.86 -19.83
CA GLU A 199 2.94 -6.25 -19.08
C GLU A 199 2.74 -7.62 -18.42
N ASN A 200 1.66 -7.82 -17.67
CA ASN A 200 1.35 -9.11 -17.04
C ASN A 200 1.24 -10.24 -18.08
N LEU A 201 0.59 -10.00 -19.22
CA LEU A 201 0.50 -10.98 -20.31
C LEU A 201 1.89 -11.35 -20.88
N LYS A 202 2.78 -10.36 -20.99
CA LYS A 202 4.16 -10.60 -21.44
C LYS A 202 4.92 -11.42 -20.41
N GLU A 203 4.80 -11.09 -19.13
CA GLU A 203 5.43 -11.83 -18.02
C GLU A 203 4.96 -13.28 -17.99
N GLU A 204 3.65 -13.53 -18.03
CA GLU A 204 3.07 -14.88 -18.07
C GLU A 204 3.61 -15.71 -19.25
N ARG A 205 3.74 -15.09 -20.44
CA ARG A 205 4.28 -15.75 -21.63
C ARG A 205 5.77 -16.03 -21.50
N LEU A 206 6.55 -15.08 -20.96
CA LEU A 206 7.98 -15.25 -20.73
C LEU A 206 8.24 -16.33 -19.69
N GLU A 207 7.46 -16.38 -18.61
CA GLU A 207 7.53 -17.42 -17.59
C GLU A 207 7.17 -18.80 -18.16
N ALA A 208 6.10 -18.89 -18.96
CA ALA A 208 5.73 -20.14 -19.62
C ALA A 208 6.85 -20.63 -20.55
N TYR A 209 7.46 -19.73 -21.33
CA TYR A 209 8.59 -20.06 -22.19
C TYR A 209 9.84 -20.44 -21.39
N HIS A 210 10.12 -19.75 -20.28
CA HIS A 210 11.22 -20.09 -19.39
C HIS A 210 11.06 -21.50 -18.81
N LYS A 211 9.85 -21.86 -18.36
CA LYS A 211 9.53 -23.22 -17.89
C LYS A 211 9.71 -24.26 -18.99
N GLN A 212 9.32 -23.94 -20.23
CA GLN A 212 9.53 -24.80 -21.38
C GLN A 212 11.02 -25.02 -21.65
N LEU A 213 11.84 -23.97 -21.65
CA LEU A 213 13.29 -24.06 -21.84
C LEU A 213 13.97 -24.85 -20.71
N GLN A 214 13.57 -24.62 -19.45
CA GLN A 214 14.06 -25.39 -18.30
C GLN A 214 13.77 -26.89 -18.48
N ALA A 215 12.55 -27.25 -18.89
CA ALA A 215 12.20 -28.63 -19.18
C ALA A 215 13.02 -29.25 -20.33
N GLN A 216 13.44 -28.44 -21.31
CA GLN A 216 14.26 -28.87 -22.44
C GLN A 216 15.76 -29.01 -22.12
N GLN A 217 16.26 -28.44 -21.02
CA GLN A 217 17.70 -28.49 -20.68
C GLN A 217 18.21 -29.91 -20.45
N ILE A 218 17.47 -30.72 -19.69
CA ILE A 218 17.85 -32.11 -19.39
C ILE A 218 17.92 -32.97 -20.65
N PRO A 219 16.85 -33.08 -21.49
CA PRO A 219 16.92 -33.90 -22.70
C PRO A 219 17.98 -33.39 -23.68
N PHE A 220 18.19 -32.07 -23.77
CA PHE A 220 19.25 -31.49 -24.58
C PHE A 220 20.65 -31.96 -24.14
N LEU A 221 20.93 -31.94 -22.83
CA LEU A 221 22.21 -32.42 -22.29
C LEU A 221 22.39 -33.93 -22.47
N GLU A 222 21.33 -34.73 -22.30
CA GLU A 222 21.38 -36.17 -22.56
C GLU A 222 21.75 -36.48 -24.02
N GLU A 223 21.11 -35.79 -24.97
CA GLU A 223 21.46 -35.92 -26.38
C GLU A 223 22.87 -35.41 -26.69
N ALA A 224 23.28 -34.29 -26.10
CA ALA A 224 24.62 -33.74 -26.28
C ALA A 224 25.70 -34.73 -25.81
N ILE A 225 25.51 -35.36 -24.64
CA ILE A 225 26.41 -36.40 -24.13
C ILE A 225 26.48 -37.59 -25.09
N LYS A 226 25.32 -38.08 -25.57
CA LYS A 226 25.26 -39.19 -26.55
C LYS A 226 26.00 -38.85 -27.84
N LYS A 227 25.77 -37.65 -28.40
CA LYS A 227 26.43 -37.16 -29.62
C LYS A 227 27.93 -37.01 -29.42
N MET A 228 28.37 -36.46 -28.28
CA MET A 228 29.80 -36.34 -27.96
C MET A 228 30.50 -37.71 -27.86
N GLN A 229 29.84 -38.69 -27.22
CA GLN A 229 30.36 -40.06 -27.14
C GLN A 229 30.46 -40.70 -28.53
N PHE A 230 29.41 -40.56 -29.35
CA PHE A 230 29.40 -41.07 -30.72
C PHE A 230 30.52 -40.45 -31.58
N VAL A 231 30.63 -39.11 -31.60
CA VAL A 231 31.69 -38.42 -32.35
C VAL A 231 33.08 -38.87 -31.90
N ARG A 232 33.30 -39.04 -30.59
CA ARG A 232 34.59 -39.54 -30.08
C ARG A 232 34.88 -40.96 -30.58
N GLN A 233 33.90 -41.86 -30.58
CA GLN A 233 34.05 -43.22 -31.10
C GLN A 233 34.39 -43.22 -32.59
N GLU A 234 33.68 -42.43 -33.38
CA GLU A 234 33.92 -42.28 -34.83
C GLU A 234 35.31 -41.69 -35.14
N GLN A 235 35.77 -40.71 -34.34
CA GLN A 235 37.11 -40.15 -34.49
C GLN A 235 38.20 -41.20 -34.24
N ILE A 236 38.00 -42.05 -33.22
CA ILE A 236 38.92 -43.16 -32.91
C ILE A 236 38.88 -44.20 -34.02
N SER A 237 37.71 -44.55 -34.56
CA SER A 237 37.61 -45.55 -35.64
C SER A 237 38.18 -45.07 -36.96
N CYS A 238 38.14 -43.76 -37.22
CA CYS A 238 38.69 -43.16 -38.44
C CYS A 238 40.17 -42.75 -38.30
N ASP A 239 40.83 -43.03 -37.17
CA ASP A 239 42.20 -42.62 -36.83
C ASP A 239 42.45 -41.09 -36.96
N VAL A 240 41.42 -40.28 -36.71
CA VAL A 240 41.49 -38.81 -36.72
C VAL A 240 41.83 -38.31 -35.30
N PRO A 241 42.63 -37.22 -35.15
CA PRO A 241 42.92 -36.66 -33.84
C PRO A 241 41.65 -36.32 -33.04
N VAL A 242 41.57 -36.86 -31.82
CA VAL A 242 40.37 -36.76 -30.98
C VAL A 242 40.19 -35.35 -30.45
N THR A 243 39.08 -34.72 -30.82
CA THR A 243 38.75 -33.34 -30.43
C THR A 243 37.91 -33.27 -29.15
N VAL A 244 37.10 -34.31 -28.91
CA VAL A 244 36.20 -34.40 -27.75
C VAL A 244 36.93 -35.16 -26.64
N THR A 245 37.43 -34.45 -25.62
CA THR A 245 38.11 -35.05 -24.45
C THR A 245 37.12 -35.74 -23.49
N GLU A 246 37.60 -36.72 -22.72
CA GLU A 246 36.76 -37.43 -21.73
C GLU A 246 36.29 -36.52 -20.61
N GLU A 247 37.14 -35.55 -20.23
CA GLU A 247 36.83 -34.53 -19.25
C GLU A 247 35.59 -33.71 -19.65
N LYS A 248 35.47 -33.31 -20.92
CA LYS A 248 34.29 -32.58 -21.43
C LYS A 248 33.00 -33.39 -21.31
N ILE A 249 33.08 -34.70 -21.53
CA ILE A 249 31.95 -35.62 -21.38
C ILE A 249 31.59 -35.76 -19.89
N ALA A 250 32.60 -35.89 -19.01
CA ALA A 250 32.40 -35.99 -17.57
C ALA A 250 31.80 -34.71 -16.98
N ASP A 251 32.25 -33.54 -17.40
CA ASP A 251 31.70 -32.25 -16.95
C ASP A 251 30.24 -32.07 -17.39
N SER A 252 29.90 -32.47 -18.61
CA SER A 252 28.52 -32.44 -19.09
C SER A 252 27.62 -33.41 -18.33
N LYS A 253 28.13 -34.58 -17.91
CA LYS A 253 27.42 -35.52 -17.02
C LYS A 253 27.20 -34.92 -15.64
N ARG A 254 28.21 -34.29 -15.04
CA ARG A 254 28.10 -33.59 -13.75
C ARG A 254 27.04 -32.48 -13.80
N GLN A 255 27.04 -31.69 -14.88
CA GLN A 255 26.01 -30.66 -15.09
C GLN A 255 24.60 -31.25 -15.15
N LEU A 256 24.45 -32.38 -15.86
CA LEU A 256 23.17 -33.06 -15.96
C LEU A 256 22.69 -33.62 -14.60
N GLU A 257 23.59 -34.21 -13.81
CA GLU A 257 23.28 -34.69 -12.46
C GLU A 257 22.85 -33.53 -11.55
N MET A 258 23.62 -32.44 -11.55
CA MET A 258 23.29 -31.23 -10.78
C MET A 258 21.91 -30.66 -11.16
N LEU A 259 21.58 -30.60 -12.44
CA LEU A 259 20.26 -30.11 -12.89
C LEU A 259 19.11 -31.05 -12.47
N LYS A 260 19.34 -32.37 -12.50
CA LYS A 260 18.35 -33.36 -12.02
C LYS A 260 18.12 -33.23 -10.51
N GLU A 261 19.19 -33.04 -9.73
CA GLU A 261 19.09 -32.82 -8.28
C GLU A 261 18.32 -31.54 -7.96
N LEU A 262 18.61 -30.43 -8.66
CA LEU A 262 17.87 -29.18 -8.51
C LEU A 262 16.39 -29.35 -8.81
N GLN A 263 16.04 -30.03 -9.91
CA GLN A 263 14.64 -30.28 -10.28
C GLN A 263 13.92 -31.15 -9.25
N GLN A 264 14.60 -32.17 -8.69
CA GLN A 264 14.05 -33.00 -7.61
C GLN A 264 13.83 -32.19 -6.33
N ALA A 265 14.77 -31.31 -5.98
CA ALA A 265 14.65 -30.43 -4.83
C ALA A 265 13.48 -29.43 -4.98
N GLU A 266 13.30 -28.85 -6.17
CA GLU A 266 12.17 -27.96 -6.48
C GLU A 266 10.82 -28.69 -6.42
N ALA A 267 10.74 -29.91 -6.94
CA ALA A 267 9.53 -30.75 -6.85
C ALA A 267 9.21 -31.17 -5.40
N ALA A 268 10.23 -31.45 -4.59
CA ALA A 268 10.06 -31.72 -3.17
C ALA A 268 9.60 -30.46 -2.39
N ALA A 269 10.06 -29.27 -2.79
CA ALA A 269 9.64 -28.01 -2.18
C ALA A 269 8.19 -27.63 -2.55
N SER A 270 7.79 -27.85 -3.81
CA SER A 270 6.41 -27.55 -4.26
C SER A 270 5.37 -28.48 -3.63
N SER A 271 5.67 -29.77 -3.50
CA SER A 271 4.82 -30.75 -2.82
C SER A 271 4.66 -30.44 -1.32
N LYS A 272 5.71 -29.99 -0.63
CA LYS A 272 5.62 -29.53 0.76
C LYS A 272 4.69 -28.33 0.93
N LYS A 273 4.78 -27.31 0.06
CA LYS A 273 3.88 -26.14 0.09
C LYS A 273 2.42 -26.51 -0.12
N GLN A 274 2.13 -27.41 -1.08
CA GLN A 274 0.75 -27.87 -1.31
C GLN A 274 0.15 -28.62 -0.12
N ASN A 275 0.97 -29.36 0.64
CA ASN A 275 0.52 -30.05 1.85
C ASN A 275 0.28 -29.10 3.02
N GLU A 276 1.03 -28.00 3.12
CA GLU A 276 0.83 -26.97 4.14
C GLU A 276 -0.39 -26.09 3.85
N ASP A 277 -0.63 -25.74 2.58
CA ASP A 277 -1.80 -24.95 2.15
C ASP A 277 -3.11 -25.75 2.23
N GLY A 278 -3.06 -27.09 2.23
CA GLY A 278 -4.22 -27.98 2.36
C GLY A 278 -4.66 -28.27 3.80
N PHE A 279 -3.93 -27.78 4.80
CA PHE A 279 -4.23 -28.02 6.23
C PHE A 279 -4.83 -26.78 6.95
N ASN A 280 -5.02 -25.67 6.24
CA ASN A 280 -5.75 -24.46 6.66
C ASN A 280 -7.02 -24.26 5.84
#